data_AF-A0A9N7NB06-F1
#
_entry.id   AF-A0A9N7NB06-F1
#
_cell.length_a   1.000
_cell.length_b   1.000
_cell.length_c   1.000
_cell.angle_alpha   90.00
_cell.angle_beta   90.00
_cell.angle_gamma   90.00
#
_symmetry.space_group_name_H-M   'P 1'
#
loop_
_entity.id
_entity.type
_entity.pdbx_description
1 polymer ?
#
loop_
_entity_poly.entity_id
_entity_poly.type
_entity_poly.pdbx_seq_one_letter_code
_entity_poly.pdbx_strand_id
1 'polypeptide(L)'
;MSKDYGGRVELAKAYYKWLSKSLSKNFNGTGLISSMQHCNDFFFLGTEQISMERVDPNGDPIGVYWLQGVHMIHCAYNSLWMGQFIWPDWDMFQSDHKCAKFHAGSRAICGGPIYVSDSLGGHDFDLLRKLVFQDSTIPNAFTLLFPPYGGVVGAFNCQGAGWDPIERRIKGYSQCYKPLYVSVHVSNIEWEQKGEMDKMGEADEYAVYLTEAEKLFMATRDSDPVSVTIMPLAFEIFSFVPVMKVGFDGVKFAPVGITDFLNCGGTVEGLVCDESLVKIEVKEGGKFLAYSSEAPKKACVNGQVAAFDWSEEDGRLVVEVDWCEDLGGISNVIFVF
;
A
#
# COMPACT_ATOMS: atom_id res chain seq x y z
N MET A 1 4.23 41.42 -3.63
CA MET A 1 3.00 41.16 -4.41
C MET A 1 1.71 41.15 -3.57
N SER A 2 1.73 41.14 -2.22
CA SER A 2 0.49 41.04 -1.41
C SER A 2 -0.10 42.37 -0.91
N LYS A 3 0.65 43.48 -0.92
CA LYS A 3 0.21 44.74 -0.29
C LYS A 3 -0.97 45.41 -1.00
N ASP A 4 -1.08 45.27 -2.32
CA ASP A 4 -2.09 46.00 -3.12
C ASP A 4 -3.35 45.17 -3.45
N TYR A 5 -3.40 43.91 -3.01
CA TYR A 5 -4.49 42.96 -3.31
C TYR A 5 -5.26 42.49 -2.07
N GLY A 6 -5.18 43.21 -0.94
CA GLY A 6 -5.85 42.80 0.31
C GLY A 6 -5.08 41.75 1.13
N GLY A 7 -3.78 41.57 0.87
CA GLY A 7 -2.93 40.63 1.59
C GLY A 7 -2.92 39.22 1.01
N ARG A 8 -2.31 38.27 1.75
CA ARG A 8 -2.20 36.86 1.33
C ARG A 8 -3.57 36.21 1.11
N VAL A 9 -4.52 36.50 2.01
CA VAL A 9 -5.84 35.85 2.06
C VAL A 9 -6.70 36.20 0.84
N GLU A 10 -6.80 37.48 0.49
CA GLU A 10 -7.60 37.90 -0.67
C GLU A 10 -6.99 37.43 -1.99
N LEU A 11 -5.65 37.37 -2.07
CA LEU A 11 -4.96 36.76 -3.19
C LEU A 11 -5.26 35.25 -3.30
N ALA A 12 -5.22 34.51 -2.18
CA ALA A 12 -5.56 33.09 -2.16
C ALA A 12 -7.01 32.83 -2.56
N LYS A 13 -7.96 33.62 -2.04
CA LYS A 13 -9.39 33.55 -2.45
C LYS A 13 -9.56 33.76 -3.95
N ALA A 14 -8.93 34.79 -4.51
CA ALA A 14 -8.98 35.05 -5.93
C ALA A 14 -8.38 33.90 -6.74
N TYR A 15 -7.20 33.42 -6.34
CA TYR A 15 -6.50 32.30 -6.98
C TYR A 15 -7.38 31.05 -7.04
N TYR A 16 -7.83 30.53 -5.89
CA TYR A 16 -8.62 29.29 -5.85
C TYR A 16 -9.96 29.46 -6.55
N LYS A 17 -10.66 30.59 -6.38
CA LYS A 17 -11.93 30.85 -7.09
C LYS A 17 -11.80 30.78 -8.61
N TRP A 18 -10.74 31.37 -9.17
CA TRP A 18 -10.54 31.38 -10.61
C TRP A 18 -10.00 30.05 -11.13
N LEU A 19 -9.14 29.38 -10.35
CA LEU A 19 -8.69 28.02 -10.65
C LEU A 19 -9.88 27.06 -10.72
N SER A 20 -10.74 27.06 -9.70
CA SER A 20 -11.96 26.25 -9.64
C SER A 20 -12.86 26.47 -10.85
N LYS A 21 -13.15 27.73 -11.18
CA LYS A 21 -13.96 28.06 -12.37
C LYS A 21 -13.34 27.57 -13.68
N SER A 22 -12.02 27.64 -13.80
CA SER A 22 -11.32 27.15 -14.99
C SER A 22 -11.40 25.62 -15.10
N LEU A 23 -11.20 24.91 -13.99
CA LEU A 23 -11.29 23.45 -13.93
C LEU A 23 -12.69 22.95 -14.30
N SER A 24 -13.73 23.50 -13.67
CA SER A 24 -15.11 23.11 -13.98
C SER A 24 -15.49 23.40 -15.42
N LYS A 25 -15.01 24.51 -16.00
CA LYS A 25 -15.31 24.90 -17.38
C LYS A 25 -14.62 24.02 -18.42
N ASN A 26 -13.35 23.66 -18.19
CA ASN A 26 -12.51 23.09 -19.24
C ASN A 26 -12.21 21.58 -19.05
N PHE A 27 -12.30 21.07 -17.82
CA PHE A 27 -11.84 19.72 -17.47
C PHE A 27 -12.91 18.86 -16.77
N ASN A 28 -14.17 19.32 -16.77
CA ASN A 28 -15.32 18.58 -16.25
C ASN A 28 -15.16 18.09 -14.79
N GLY A 29 -14.35 18.76 -13.95
CA GLY A 29 -14.16 18.38 -12.54
C GLY A 29 -12.75 18.60 -11.97
N THR A 30 -12.44 17.84 -10.92
CA THR A 30 -11.43 18.05 -9.86
C THR A 30 -10.10 17.30 -10.05
N GLY A 31 -9.73 16.94 -11.29
CA GLY A 31 -8.54 16.12 -11.59
C GLY A 31 -7.18 16.86 -11.47
N LEU A 32 -7.03 17.74 -10.48
CA LEU A 32 -5.81 18.51 -10.25
C LEU A 32 -5.07 17.99 -9.02
N ILE A 33 -3.78 17.64 -9.19
CA ILE A 33 -2.86 17.38 -8.08
C ILE A 33 -2.27 18.71 -7.63
N SER A 34 -2.31 18.95 -6.32
CA SER A 34 -1.70 20.12 -5.72
C SER A 34 -0.38 19.79 -5.06
N SER A 35 0.67 20.47 -5.48
CA SER A 35 2.01 20.29 -4.91
C SER A 35 2.37 21.49 -4.04
N MET A 36 2.92 21.23 -2.85
CA MET A 36 3.43 22.23 -1.89
C MET A 36 2.38 23.17 -1.26
N GLN A 37 1.15 22.71 -1.02
CA GLN A 37 0.06 23.57 -0.54
C GLN A 37 -0.30 23.41 0.94
N HIS A 38 0.68 23.14 1.81
CA HIS A 38 0.48 22.86 3.25
C HIS A 38 0.06 24.09 4.09
N CYS A 39 -0.41 25.16 3.45
CA CYS A 39 -0.83 26.37 4.12
C CYS A 39 -2.33 26.33 4.44
N ASN A 40 -2.74 26.95 5.55
CA ASN A 40 -4.15 27.01 5.95
C ASN A 40 -5.08 27.49 4.82
N ASP A 41 -4.62 28.43 3.98
CA ASP A 41 -5.45 28.95 2.90
C ASP A 41 -5.85 27.85 1.90
N PHE A 42 -5.02 26.83 1.68
CA PHE A 42 -5.38 25.67 0.84
C PHE A 42 -6.48 24.84 1.49
N PHE A 43 -6.31 24.44 2.75
CA PHE A 43 -7.29 23.60 3.45
C PHE A 43 -8.68 24.23 3.50
N PHE A 44 -8.76 25.57 3.57
CA PHE A 44 -10.03 26.29 3.59
C PHE A 44 -10.61 26.64 2.21
N LEU A 45 -9.79 26.73 1.16
CA LEU A 45 -10.21 27.30 -0.14
C LEU A 45 -9.95 26.39 -1.35
N GLY A 46 -8.88 25.61 -1.34
CA GLY A 46 -8.45 24.77 -2.45
C GLY A 46 -9.09 23.39 -2.48
N THR A 47 -9.46 22.86 -1.31
CA THR A 47 -10.08 21.52 -1.15
C THR A 47 -11.46 21.40 -1.79
N GLU A 48 -12.10 22.52 -2.19
CA GLU A 48 -13.34 22.50 -2.98
C GLU A 48 -13.17 21.80 -4.34
N GLN A 49 -11.98 21.84 -4.93
CA GLN A 49 -11.72 21.27 -6.26
C GLN A 49 -10.47 20.39 -6.35
N ILE A 50 -9.68 20.31 -5.28
CA ILE A 50 -8.42 19.57 -5.26
C ILE A 50 -8.54 18.55 -4.14
N SER A 51 -8.63 17.28 -4.52
CA SER A 51 -8.70 16.17 -3.58
C SER A 51 -7.36 15.46 -3.42
N MET A 52 -6.28 15.87 -4.07
CA MET A 52 -4.94 15.26 -3.94
C MET A 52 -3.89 16.33 -3.63
N GLU A 53 -3.13 16.13 -2.55
CA GLU A 53 -2.03 17.05 -2.19
C GLU A 53 -0.77 16.30 -1.77
N ARG A 54 0.38 16.81 -2.23
CA ARG A 54 1.68 16.35 -1.76
C ARG A 54 1.82 16.60 -0.26
N VAL A 55 2.31 15.63 0.49
CA VAL A 55 2.50 15.71 1.94
C VAL A 55 3.98 15.72 2.39
N ASP A 56 4.90 16.11 1.51
CA ASP A 56 6.36 16.11 1.70
C ASP A 56 6.95 17.53 1.79
N PRO A 57 7.90 17.84 2.71
CA PRO A 57 8.76 19.02 2.57
C PRO A 57 9.69 18.96 1.35
N ASN A 58 10.20 20.11 0.88
CA ASN A 58 11.16 20.18 -0.23
C ASN A 58 12.31 19.15 -0.10
N GLY A 59 12.34 18.15 -0.99
CA GLY A 59 13.42 17.16 -1.08
C GLY A 59 14.74 17.76 -1.57
N ASP A 60 15.86 17.37 -0.95
CA ASP A 60 17.20 17.70 -1.44
C ASP A 60 17.71 16.54 -2.32
N PRO A 61 17.90 16.77 -3.63
CA PRO A 61 18.32 15.75 -4.59
C PRO A 61 19.74 15.21 -4.35
N ILE A 62 20.53 15.79 -3.44
CA ILE A 62 21.92 15.38 -3.13
C ILE A 62 21.99 14.53 -1.84
N GLY A 63 20.91 14.44 -1.06
CA GLY A 63 20.83 13.67 0.19
C GLY A 63 20.60 12.17 -0.03
N VAL A 64 21.52 11.48 -0.71
CA VAL A 64 21.35 10.13 -1.29
C VAL A 64 20.78 9.07 -0.33
N TYR A 65 21.00 9.21 0.99
CA TYR A 65 20.53 8.20 1.96
C TYR A 65 19.76 8.78 3.14
N TRP A 66 20.07 10.00 3.58
CA TRP A 66 19.61 10.43 4.89
C TRP A 66 18.25 11.10 4.93
N LEU A 67 17.79 11.68 3.82
CA LEU A 67 16.49 12.34 3.80
C LEU A 67 15.34 11.38 3.51
N GLN A 68 15.62 10.18 3.00
CA GLN A 68 14.58 9.24 2.55
C GLN A 68 13.70 8.76 3.70
N GLY A 69 14.28 8.42 4.85
CA GLY A 69 13.52 8.06 6.05
C GLY A 69 12.71 9.22 6.62
N VAL A 70 13.28 10.44 6.64
CA VAL A 70 12.59 11.64 7.15
C VAL A 70 11.44 12.05 6.26
N HIS A 71 11.63 11.99 4.94
CA HIS A 71 10.58 12.19 3.94
C HIS A 71 9.39 11.26 4.22
N MET A 72 9.64 9.97 4.43
CA MET A 72 8.57 9.01 4.71
C MET A 72 7.87 9.24 6.04
N ILE A 73 8.61 9.62 7.10
CA ILE A 73 8.01 10.02 8.38
C ILE A 73 7.09 11.22 8.15
N HIS A 74 7.55 12.27 7.46
CA HIS A 74 6.71 13.44 7.21
C HIS A 74 5.46 13.09 6.41
N CYS A 75 5.59 12.28 5.35
CA CYS A 75 4.45 11.86 4.55
C CYS A 75 3.43 11.07 5.39
N ALA A 76 3.88 10.11 6.20
CA ALA A 76 3.02 9.32 7.07
C ALA A 76 2.28 10.19 8.10
N TYR A 77 3.00 11.05 8.82
CA TYR A 77 2.40 11.92 9.84
C TYR A 77 1.44 12.95 9.23
N ASN A 78 1.81 13.56 8.11
CA ASN A 78 0.94 14.50 7.42
C ASN A 78 -0.30 13.79 6.86
N SER A 79 -0.18 12.53 6.40
CA SER A 79 -1.34 11.74 5.94
C SER A 79 -2.36 11.50 7.03
N LEU A 80 -1.94 11.29 8.28
CA LEU A 80 -2.88 11.13 9.41
C LEU A 80 -3.76 12.36 9.62
N TRP A 81 -3.18 13.55 9.48
CA TRP A 81 -3.92 14.81 9.66
C TRP A 81 -4.65 15.26 8.39
N MET A 82 -3.95 15.34 7.26
CA MET A 82 -4.47 15.88 6.00
C MET A 82 -5.38 14.88 5.29
N GLY A 83 -5.20 13.57 5.51
CA GLY A 83 -6.01 12.49 4.95
C GLY A 83 -7.52 12.61 5.24
N GLN A 84 -7.89 13.44 6.22
CA GLN A 84 -9.29 13.74 6.56
C GLN A 84 -9.96 14.73 5.60
N PHE A 85 -9.16 15.46 4.81
CA PHE A 85 -9.63 16.52 3.92
C PHE A 85 -9.27 16.25 2.46
N ILE A 86 -8.18 15.51 2.24
CA ILE A 86 -7.58 15.26 0.94
C ILE A 86 -7.03 13.84 0.88
N TRP A 87 -6.80 13.36 -0.32
CA TRP A 87 -6.05 12.16 -0.63
C TRP A 87 -4.54 12.48 -0.58
N PRO A 88 -3.77 11.89 0.33
CA PRO A 88 -2.35 12.20 0.46
C PRO A 88 -1.54 11.70 -0.73
N ASP A 89 -0.64 12.53 -1.22
CA ASP A 89 0.34 12.20 -2.26
C ASP A 89 1.74 12.22 -1.65
N TRP A 90 2.41 11.07 -1.67
CA TRP A 90 3.71 10.89 -1.02
C TRP A 90 4.88 11.33 -1.91
N ASP A 91 4.61 12.01 -3.02
CA ASP A 91 5.57 12.44 -4.02
C ASP A 91 6.19 11.30 -4.85
N MET A 92 6.67 11.69 -6.02
CA MET A 92 7.50 10.91 -6.93
C MET A 92 8.67 10.28 -6.21
N PHE A 93 9.12 9.16 -6.76
CA PHE A 93 10.43 8.61 -6.44
C PHE A 93 11.17 8.24 -7.71
N GLN A 94 12.48 8.05 -7.58
CA GLN A 94 13.32 7.56 -8.67
C GLN A 94 13.48 6.04 -8.51
N SER A 95 13.09 5.27 -9.52
CA SER A 95 13.13 3.81 -9.52
C SER A 95 14.56 3.25 -9.67
N ASP A 96 15.48 4.02 -10.24
CA ASP A 96 16.92 3.69 -10.31
C ASP A 96 17.73 4.18 -9.11
N HIS A 97 17.09 4.86 -8.16
CA HIS A 97 17.77 5.37 -6.98
C HIS A 97 18.13 4.25 -6.00
N LYS A 98 19.20 4.43 -5.23
CA LYS A 98 19.69 3.40 -4.29
C LYS A 98 18.70 3.04 -3.18
N CYS A 99 17.75 3.93 -2.89
CA CYS A 99 16.65 3.71 -1.95
C CYS A 99 15.32 3.40 -2.65
N ALA A 100 15.30 3.15 -3.95
CA ALA A 100 14.08 2.99 -4.74
C ALA A 100 13.13 1.94 -4.15
N LYS A 101 13.66 0.77 -3.76
CA LYS A 101 12.85 -0.30 -3.14
C LYS A 101 12.16 0.16 -1.86
N PHE A 102 12.84 0.94 -1.02
CA PHE A 102 12.29 1.51 0.21
C PHE A 102 11.12 2.47 -0.08
N HIS A 103 11.26 3.32 -1.11
CA HIS A 103 10.16 4.17 -1.55
C HIS A 103 9.02 3.35 -2.16
N ALA A 104 9.32 2.40 -3.04
CA ALA A 104 8.33 1.51 -3.64
C ALA A 104 7.48 0.81 -2.56
N GLY A 105 8.11 0.20 -1.54
CA GLY A 105 7.39 -0.41 -0.42
C GLY A 105 6.44 0.56 0.28
N SER A 106 6.87 1.80 0.48
CA SER A 106 6.01 2.82 1.10
C SER A 106 4.82 3.23 0.23
N ARG A 107 5.02 3.34 -1.09
CA ARG A 107 3.98 3.71 -2.06
C ARG A 107 2.98 2.57 -2.29
N ALA A 108 3.42 1.32 -2.14
CA ALA A 108 2.56 0.15 -2.25
C ALA A 108 1.42 0.14 -1.21
N ILE A 109 1.62 0.78 -0.05
CA ILE A 109 0.68 0.73 1.07
C ILE A 109 0.16 2.09 1.55
N CYS A 110 0.70 3.21 1.02
CA CYS A 110 0.27 4.55 1.46
C CYS A 110 -1.12 4.96 0.94
N GLY A 111 -1.69 4.20 0.00
CA GLY A 111 -2.95 4.55 -0.67
C GLY A 111 -2.85 5.72 -1.64
N GLY A 112 -1.72 6.43 -1.69
CA GLY A 112 -1.48 7.55 -2.59
C GLY A 112 -1.18 7.13 -4.04
N PRO A 113 -1.16 8.09 -4.98
CA PRO A 113 -0.73 7.85 -6.36
C PRO A 113 0.73 7.37 -6.46
N ILE A 114 1.03 6.59 -7.50
CA ILE A 114 2.38 6.08 -7.80
C ILE A 114 2.84 6.68 -9.14
N TYR A 115 3.91 7.47 -9.11
CA TYR A 115 4.53 8.02 -10.30
C TYR A 115 6.03 8.28 -10.05
N VAL A 116 6.84 8.22 -11.12
CA VAL A 116 8.31 8.27 -11.04
C VAL A 116 8.90 9.52 -11.69
N SER A 117 10.08 9.91 -11.24
CA SER A 117 10.85 11.06 -11.77
C SER A 117 12.19 10.64 -12.39
N ASP A 118 12.25 9.43 -12.93
CA ASP A 118 13.44 8.87 -13.56
C ASP A 118 13.84 9.67 -14.79
N SER A 119 15.14 9.62 -15.11
CA SER A 119 15.60 10.06 -16.42
C SER A 119 15.11 9.10 -17.50
N LEU A 120 14.89 9.60 -18.72
CA LEU A 120 14.48 8.77 -19.86
C LEU A 120 15.47 7.60 -20.05
N GLY A 121 14.95 6.37 -19.99
CA GLY A 121 15.75 5.14 -20.11
C GLY A 121 16.40 4.66 -18.80
N GLY A 122 16.22 5.38 -17.69
CA GLY A 122 16.67 5.00 -16.34
C GLY A 122 15.59 4.34 -15.48
N HIS A 123 14.61 3.67 -16.10
CA HIS A 123 13.53 3.02 -15.35
C HIS A 123 13.92 1.62 -14.90
N ASP A 124 13.74 1.31 -13.61
CA ASP A 124 13.73 -0.05 -13.10
C ASP A 124 12.33 -0.66 -13.27
N PHE A 125 12.09 -1.26 -14.42
CA PHE A 125 10.80 -1.89 -14.71
C PHE A 125 10.52 -3.13 -13.85
N ASP A 126 11.54 -3.80 -13.32
CA ASP A 126 11.35 -4.95 -12.43
C ASP A 126 10.77 -4.49 -11.10
N LEU A 127 11.23 -3.35 -10.57
CA LEU A 127 10.67 -2.75 -9.38
C LEU A 127 9.26 -2.19 -9.64
N LEU A 128 9.05 -1.51 -10.77
CA LEU A 128 7.77 -0.88 -11.08
C LEU A 128 6.64 -1.89 -11.28
N ARG A 129 6.93 -3.05 -11.88
CA ARG A 129 5.96 -4.16 -12.01
C ARG A 129 5.46 -4.71 -10.67
N LYS A 130 6.14 -4.42 -9.55
CA LYS A 130 5.67 -4.80 -8.21
C LYS A 130 4.67 -3.82 -7.61
N LEU A 131 4.37 -2.73 -8.30
CA LEU A 131 3.53 -1.61 -7.83
C LEU A 131 2.30 -1.37 -8.71
N VAL A 132 2.41 -1.63 -10.01
CA VAL A 132 1.37 -1.31 -11.00
C VAL A 132 1.00 -2.54 -11.79
N PHE A 133 -0.29 -2.70 -12.06
CA PHE A 133 -0.81 -3.73 -12.95
C PHE A 133 -0.50 -3.40 -14.41
N GLN A 134 -0.58 -4.40 -15.29
CA GLN A 134 -0.36 -4.24 -16.73
C GLN A 134 -1.33 -3.22 -17.38
N ASP A 135 -2.54 -3.08 -16.84
CA ASP A 135 -3.53 -2.08 -17.29
C ASP A 135 -3.28 -0.66 -16.75
N SER A 136 -2.14 -0.43 -16.09
CA SER A 136 -1.73 0.83 -15.45
C SER A 136 -2.56 1.26 -14.24
N THR A 137 -3.44 0.40 -13.74
CA THR A 137 -4.05 0.59 -12.41
C THR A 137 -3.12 0.04 -11.32
N ILE A 138 -3.43 0.29 -10.06
CA ILE A 138 -2.61 -0.12 -8.91
C ILE A 138 -3.39 -1.10 -8.02
N PRO A 139 -2.72 -2.01 -7.29
CA PRO A 139 -3.36 -2.85 -6.28
C PRO A 139 -4.21 -2.02 -5.33
N ASN A 140 -5.44 -2.46 -5.12
CA ASN A 140 -6.44 -1.69 -4.41
C ASN A 140 -6.07 -1.57 -2.92
N ALA A 141 -5.94 -0.34 -2.45
CA ALA A 141 -5.97 0.00 -1.04
C ALA A 141 -7.16 0.93 -0.85
N PHE A 142 -8.27 0.41 -0.31
CA PHE A 142 -9.54 1.13 -0.22
C PHE A 142 -9.44 2.44 0.59
N THR A 143 -8.47 2.48 1.49
CA THR A 143 -7.97 3.61 2.29
C THR A 143 -6.53 3.22 2.66
N LEU A 144 -5.68 4.18 3.09
CA LEU A 144 -4.38 3.91 3.73
C LEU A 144 -4.41 2.57 4.49
N LEU A 145 -3.62 1.58 4.05
CA LEU A 145 -3.42 0.30 4.74
C LEU A 145 -4.53 -0.78 4.71
N PHE A 146 -5.57 -0.67 3.86
CA PHE A 146 -6.64 -1.70 3.82
C PHE A 146 -6.81 -2.36 2.45
N PRO A 147 -6.25 -3.56 2.23
CA PRO A 147 -6.65 -4.38 1.10
C PRO A 147 -8.10 -4.89 1.27
N PRO A 148 -8.80 -5.24 0.18
CA PRO A 148 -10.21 -5.67 0.20
C PRO A 148 -10.56 -6.80 1.19
N TYR A 149 -9.62 -7.71 1.46
CA TYR A 149 -9.83 -8.92 2.25
C TYR A 149 -8.82 -9.09 3.39
N GLY A 150 -8.30 -8.00 3.95
CA GLY A 150 -7.37 -8.07 5.08
C GLY A 150 -6.89 -6.72 5.58
N GLY A 151 -5.85 -6.74 6.39
CA GLY A 151 -5.14 -5.54 6.86
C GLY A 151 -3.67 -5.61 6.52
N VAL A 152 -3.05 -4.47 6.23
CA VAL A 152 -1.60 -4.41 5.97
C VAL A 152 -0.90 -3.50 6.96
N VAL A 153 0.27 -3.92 7.44
CA VAL A 153 1.15 -3.08 8.26
C VAL A 153 2.51 -3.03 7.59
N GLY A 154 3.00 -1.83 7.32
CA GLY A 154 4.36 -1.63 6.85
C GLY A 154 5.27 -1.18 7.99
N ALA A 155 6.33 -1.93 8.23
CA ALA A 155 7.38 -1.54 9.18
C ALA A 155 8.60 -1.06 8.39
N PHE A 156 9.03 0.18 8.63
CA PHE A 156 10.14 0.79 7.90
C PHE A 156 11.19 1.34 8.86
N ASN A 157 12.47 1.09 8.56
CA ASN A 157 13.56 1.70 9.33
C ASN A 157 13.92 3.07 8.78
N CYS A 158 13.27 4.09 9.32
CA CYS A 158 13.46 5.51 8.97
C CYS A 158 14.53 6.23 9.79
N GLN A 159 15.34 5.51 10.59
CA GLN A 159 16.32 6.13 11.47
C GLN A 159 17.41 6.87 10.70
N GLY A 160 18.11 7.76 11.40
CA GLY A 160 19.39 8.29 10.94
C GLY A 160 19.39 9.74 10.49
N ALA A 161 18.25 10.43 10.43
CA ALA A 161 18.21 11.87 10.21
C ALA A 161 17.13 12.57 11.04
N GLY A 162 17.34 13.87 11.29
CA GLY A 162 16.41 14.68 12.08
C GLY A 162 16.74 16.18 12.02
N TRP A 163 15.90 16.99 12.66
CA TRP A 163 16.06 18.45 12.70
C TRP A 163 17.24 18.86 13.60
N ASP A 164 18.18 19.63 13.03
CA ASP A 164 19.26 20.27 13.78
C ASP A 164 18.84 21.71 14.14
N PRO A 165 18.66 22.04 15.44
CA PRO A 165 18.17 23.35 15.86
C PRO A 165 19.22 24.47 15.71
N ILE A 166 20.52 24.13 15.62
CA ILE A 166 21.60 25.10 15.46
C ILE A 166 21.68 25.51 13.99
N GLU A 167 21.76 24.52 13.11
CA GLU A 167 21.87 24.72 11.66
C GLU A 167 20.51 25.03 11.00
N ARG A 168 19.40 24.80 11.72
CA ARG A 168 18.02 24.99 11.26
C ARG A 168 17.71 24.25 9.95
N ARG A 169 18.17 23.00 9.87
CA ARG A 169 17.91 22.11 8.72
C ARG A 169 17.90 20.65 9.17
N ILE A 170 17.31 19.79 8.33
CA ILE A 170 17.41 18.34 8.51
C ILE A 170 18.85 17.90 8.23
N LYS A 171 19.39 17.05 9.11
CA LYS A 171 20.75 16.51 9.02
C LYS A 171 20.76 15.02 9.27
N GLY A 172 21.58 14.31 8.50
CA GLY A 172 21.90 12.91 8.71
C GLY A 172 22.97 12.70 9.78
N TYR A 173 22.81 11.64 10.56
CA TYR A 173 23.69 11.20 11.63
C TYR A 173 23.98 9.71 11.39
N SER A 174 25.09 9.40 10.71
CA SER A 174 25.44 8.03 10.29
C SER A 174 25.48 7.03 11.44
N GLN A 175 25.88 7.47 12.64
CA GLN A 175 25.91 6.68 13.86
C GLN A 175 24.52 6.22 14.36
N CYS A 176 23.45 6.83 13.84
CA CYS A 176 22.08 6.54 14.21
C CYS A 176 21.41 5.53 13.25
N TYR A 177 22.06 5.14 12.16
CA TYR A 177 21.57 4.07 11.27
C TYR A 177 21.90 2.72 11.90
N LYS A 178 20.97 2.19 12.67
CA LYS A 178 21.12 0.91 13.36
C LYS A 178 20.00 -0.05 12.95
N PRO A 179 20.22 -1.37 13.04
CA PRO A 179 19.13 -2.32 12.94
C PRO A 179 18.05 -1.99 13.98
N LEU A 180 16.80 -1.99 13.55
CA LEU A 180 15.65 -1.71 14.38
C LEU A 180 14.90 -3.02 14.64
N TYR A 181 14.66 -3.33 15.90
CA TYR A 181 13.75 -4.41 16.28
C TYR A 181 12.33 -3.87 16.33
N VAL A 182 11.43 -4.48 15.57
CA VAL A 182 10.01 -4.11 15.49
C VAL A 182 9.17 -5.34 15.79
N SER A 183 8.02 -5.08 16.40
CA SER A 183 7.04 -6.09 16.76
C SER A 183 5.67 -5.63 16.26
N VAL A 184 5.00 -6.49 15.48
CA VAL A 184 3.72 -6.20 14.83
C VAL A 184 2.71 -7.27 15.26
N HIS A 185 1.55 -6.82 15.71
CA HIS A 185 0.45 -7.66 16.14
C HIS A 185 -0.84 -7.27 15.40
N VAL A 186 -1.78 -8.19 15.28
CA VAL A 186 -3.05 -7.94 14.58
C VAL A 186 -3.85 -6.78 15.19
N SER A 187 -3.67 -6.53 16.50
CA SER A 187 -4.28 -5.38 17.19
C SER A 187 -3.67 -4.03 16.82
N ASN A 188 -2.59 -3.98 16.03
CA ASN A 188 -2.05 -2.73 15.50
C ASN A 188 -2.79 -2.25 14.25
N ILE A 189 -3.69 -3.05 13.69
CA ILE A 189 -4.51 -2.69 12.54
C ILE A 189 -5.80 -2.03 13.03
N GLU A 190 -6.13 -0.86 12.48
CA GLU A 190 -7.33 -0.10 12.82
C GLU A 190 -8.56 -0.55 11.99
N TRP A 191 -9.02 -1.79 12.21
CA TRP A 191 -10.11 -2.42 11.46
C TRP A 191 -11.41 -1.59 11.40
N GLU A 192 -11.65 -0.75 12.41
CA GLU A 192 -12.86 0.07 12.56
C GLU A 192 -12.93 1.28 11.60
N GLN A 193 -11.86 1.60 10.87
CA GLN A 193 -11.85 2.76 9.94
C GLN A 193 -12.92 2.66 8.85
N LYS A 194 -13.40 1.45 8.53
CA LYS A 194 -14.49 1.22 7.57
C LYS A 194 -15.38 0.08 8.07
N GLY A 195 -16.68 0.34 8.21
CA GLY A 195 -17.61 -0.60 8.85
C GLY A 195 -17.71 -2.00 8.22
N GLU A 196 -17.31 -2.17 6.95
CA GLU A 196 -17.23 -3.49 6.30
C GLU A 196 -16.05 -4.33 6.79
N MET A 197 -14.98 -3.69 7.28
CA MET A 197 -13.74 -4.32 7.74
C MET A 197 -13.74 -4.65 9.24
N ASP A 198 -14.67 -4.07 10.01
CA ASP A 198 -14.79 -4.31 11.46
C ASP A 198 -14.90 -5.81 11.78
N LYS A 199 -15.73 -6.51 11.02
CA LYS A 199 -15.89 -7.98 11.12
C LYS A 199 -14.63 -8.77 10.83
N MET A 200 -13.71 -8.22 10.03
CA MET A 200 -12.43 -8.88 9.73
C MET A 200 -11.49 -8.84 10.94
N GLY A 201 -11.54 -7.77 11.75
CA GLY A 201 -10.79 -7.65 13.01
C GLY A 201 -11.31 -8.54 14.14
N GLU A 202 -12.50 -9.12 13.98
CA GLU A 202 -13.11 -10.08 14.92
C GLU A 202 -12.74 -11.53 14.63
N ALA A 203 -11.98 -11.82 13.56
CA ALA A 203 -11.62 -13.19 13.22
C ALA A 203 -10.77 -13.86 14.32
N ASP A 204 -11.01 -15.17 14.51
CA ASP A 204 -10.30 -15.99 15.50
C ASP A 204 -8.82 -16.17 15.13
N GLU A 205 -8.55 -16.33 13.83
CA GLU A 205 -7.25 -16.67 13.26
C GLU A 205 -6.97 -15.82 12.02
N TYR A 206 -5.70 -15.51 11.82
CA TYR A 206 -5.18 -14.75 10.68
C TYR A 206 -4.01 -15.50 10.06
N ALA A 207 -4.00 -15.61 8.74
CA ALA A 207 -2.81 -15.92 7.99
C ALA A 207 -1.98 -14.63 7.86
N VAL A 208 -0.73 -14.67 8.30
CA VAL A 208 0.19 -13.53 8.27
C VAL A 208 1.29 -13.80 7.26
N TYR A 209 1.35 -12.98 6.22
CA TYR A 209 2.38 -13.05 5.20
C TYR A 209 3.36 -11.88 5.32
N LEU A 210 4.65 -12.19 5.35
CA LEU A 210 5.76 -11.21 5.30
C LEU A 210 6.29 -11.16 3.88
N THR A 211 6.16 -10.01 3.25
CA THR A 211 6.44 -9.84 1.82
C THR A 211 7.94 -9.94 1.51
N GLU A 212 8.80 -9.28 2.28
CA GLU A 212 10.25 -9.27 2.05
C GLU A 212 10.91 -10.56 2.53
N ALA A 213 10.43 -11.15 3.64
CA ALA A 213 10.90 -12.44 4.12
C ALA A 213 10.32 -13.64 3.36
N GLU A 214 9.25 -13.45 2.58
CA GLU A 214 8.45 -14.48 1.89
C GLU A 214 7.92 -15.59 2.82
N LYS A 215 7.57 -15.24 4.06
CA LYS A 215 7.13 -16.18 5.10
C LYS A 215 5.63 -16.09 5.36
N LEU A 216 4.99 -17.24 5.49
CA LEU A 216 3.60 -17.40 5.90
C LEU A 216 3.55 -18.13 7.24
N PHE A 217 2.71 -17.65 8.16
CA PHE A 217 2.41 -18.37 9.40
C PHE A 217 1.04 -17.93 9.94
N MET A 218 0.55 -18.65 10.94
CA MET A 218 -0.73 -18.38 11.58
C MET A 218 -0.55 -17.54 12.84
N ALA A 219 -1.47 -16.61 13.06
CA ALA A 219 -1.55 -15.82 14.29
C ALA A 219 -2.99 -15.70 14.77
N THR A 220 -3.16 -15.53 16.08
CA THR A 220 -4.44 -15.24 16.74
C THR A 220 -4.33 -13.91 17.50
N ARG A 221 -5.45 -13.42 18.04
CA ARG A 221 -5.45 -12.22 18.89
C ARG A 221 -4.72 -12.40 20.23
N ASP A 222 -4.53 -13.64 20.65
CA ASP A 222 -3.82 -14.02 21.87
C ASP A 222 -2.36 -14.46 21.60
N SER A 223 -1.94 -14.48 20.35
CA SER A 223 -0.58 -14.87 19.97
C SER A 223 0.43 -13.76 20.32
N ASP A 224 1.68 -14.15 20.54
CA ASP A 224 2.75 -13.17 20.68
C ASP A 224 2.92 -12.32 19.41
N PRO A 225 3.22 -11.02 19.55
CA PRO A 225 3.52 -10.16 18.42
C PRO A 225 4.66 -10.68 17.53
N VAL A 226 4.47 -10.59 16.21
CA VAL A 226 5.46 -11.00 15.21
C VAL A 226 6.63 -10.04 15.26
N SER A 227 7.82 -10.57 15.50
CA SER A 227 9.00 -9.74 15.67
C SER A 227 10.03 -9.92 14.55
N VAL A 228 10.50 -8.82 13.98
CA VAL A 228 11.52 -8.82 12.93
C VAL A 228 12.58 -7.75 13.19
N THR A 229 13.78 -7.98 12.67
CA THR A 229 14.85 -6.97 12.68
C THR A 229 14.95 -6.32 11.31
N ILE A 230 14.73 -5.02 11.25
CA ILE A 230 14.76 -4.25 10.00
C ILE A 230 16.07 -3.46 9.93
N MET A 231 16.86 -3.77 8.90
CA MET A 231 18.11 -3.06 8.62
C MET A 231 17.85 -1.60 8.22
N PRO A 232 18.83 -0.69 8.38
CA PRO A 232 18.66 0.70 7.95
C PRO A 232 18.24 0.79 6.47
N LEU A 233 17.25 1.63 6.17
CA LEU A 233 16.66 1.80 4.83
C LEU A 233 16.04 0.52 4.23
N ALA A 234 15.75 -0.48 5.07
CA ALA A 234 14.93 -1.62 4.72
C ALA A 234 13.53 -1.49 5.33
N PHE A 235 12.65 -2.40 4.93
CA PHE A 235 11.28 -2.48 5.41
C PHE A 235 10.80 -3.93 5.41
N GLU A 236 9.63 -4.15 5.98
CA GLU A 236 8.84 -5.37 5.86
C GLU A 236 7.37 -4.99 5.76
N ILE A 237 6.60 -5.71 4.94
CA ILE A 237 5.16 -5.53 4.78
C ILE A 237 4.48 -6.81 5.27
N PHE A 238 3.64 -6.65 6.29
CA PHE A 238 2.85 -7.69 6.92
C PHE A 238 1.42 -7.63 6.39
N SER A 239 0.98 -8.69 5.73
CA SER A 239 -0.41 -8.85 5.30
C SER A 239 -1.12 -9.81 6.26
N PHE A 240 -2.13 -9.30 6.97
CA PHE A 240 -2.98 -10.07 7.87
C PHE A 240 -4.30 -10.38 7.16
N VAL A 241 -4.51 -11.66 6.86
CA VAL A 241 -5.70 -12.13 6.14
C VAL A 241 -6.54 -12.98 7.09
N PRO A 242 -7.80 -12.59 7.38
CA PRO A 242 -8.71 -13.38 8.20
C PRO A 242 -8.89 -14.79 7.63
N VAL A 243 -8.82 -15.79 8.49
CA VAL A 243 -9.00 -17.18 8.10
C VAL A 243 -10.48 -17.53 8.15
N MET A 244 -11.01 -17.96 7.00
CA MET A 244 -12.39 -18.42 6.87
C MET A 244 -12.46 -19.94 6.92
N LYS A 245 -13.63 -20.47 7.29
CA LYS A 245 -13.93 -21.89 7.21
C LYS A 245 -14.74 -22.18 5.95
N VAL A 246 -14.31 -23.19 5.21
CA VAL A 246 -14.86 -23.59 3.92
C VAL A 246 -15.38 -25.01 4.02
N GLY A 247 -16.59 -25.19 3.51
CA GLY A 247 -17.27 -26.49 3.42
C GLY A 247 -17.69 -27.16 4.72
N PHE A 248 -18.30 -28.33 4.59
CA PHE A 248 -18.86 -29.09 5.71
C PHE A 248 -17.81 -29.53 6.73
N ASP A 249 -16.61 -29.85 6.26
CA ASP A 249 -15.49 -30.30 7.11
C ASP A 249 -14.76 -29.12 7.78
N GLY A 250 -15.07 -27.88 7.38
CA GLY A 250 -14.56 -26.66 8.02
C GLY A 250 -13.09 -26.36 7.71
N VAL A 251 -12.64 -26.65 6.49
CA VAL A 251 -11.28 -26.36 6.00
C VAL A 251 -10.98 -24.88 6.21
N LYS A 252 -9.84 -24.57 6.83
CA LYS A 252 -9.41 -23.20 7.06
C LYS A 252 -8.71 -22.67 5.82
N PHE A 253 -9.14 -21.51 5.31
CA PHE A 253 -8.60 -20.90 4.09
C PHE A 253 -8.39 -19.39 4.27
N ALA A 254 -7.36 -18.83 3.64
CA ALA A 254 -7.16 -17.38 3.60
C ALA A 254 -6.41 -16.95 2.32
N PRO A 255 -7.00 -16.14 1.43
CA PRO A 255 -6.35 -15.69 0.19
C PRO A 255 -5.38 -14.52 0.46
N VAL A 256 -4.08 -14.73 0.22
CA VAL A 256 -3.06 -13.68 0.39
C VAL A 256 -2.98 -12.78 -0.84
N GLY A 257 -3.08 -13.34 -2.05
CA GLY A 257 -3.01 -12.61 -3.32
C GLY A 257 -1.77 -12.92 -4.14
N ILE A 258 -1.48 -12.10 -5.16
CA ILE A 258 -0.33 -12.25 -6.06
C ILE A 258 0.94 -11.73 -5.38
N THR A 259 1.87 -12.63 -5.07
CA THR A 259 3.10 -12.33 -4.28
C THR A 259 4.18 -11.58 -5.05
N ASP A 260 4.04 -11.42 -6.37
CA ASP A 260 4.89 -10.57 -7.20
C ASP A 260 4.76 -9.09 -6.85
N PHE A 261 3.65 -8.69 -6.20
CA PHE A 261 3.36 -7.32 -5.77
C PHE A 261 3.76 -7.07 -4.31
N LEU A 262 4.24 -5.85 -4.05
CA LEU A 262 4.54 -5.39 -2.70
C LEU A 262 3.28 -5.27 -1.82
N ASN A 263 2.13 -4.97 -2.42
CA ASN A 263 0.82 -5.03 -1.77
C ASN A 263 0.00 -6.18 -2.38
N CYS A 264 0.40 -7.42 -2.06
CA CYS A 264 -0.23 -8.62 -2.59
C CYS A 264 -1.72 -8.72 -2.25
N GLY A 265 -2.14 -8.33 -1.04
CA GLY A 265 -3.56 -8.34 -0.64
C GLY A 265 -4.44 -7.44 -1.49
N GLY A 266 -3.89 -6.34 -2.02
CA GLY A 266 -4.59 -5.43 -2.94
C GLY A 266 -4.86 -6.01 -4.33
N THR A 267 -4.41 -7.23 -4.62
CA THR A 267 -4.66 -7.92 -5.90
C THR A 267 -5.93 -8.78 -5.87
N VAL A 268 -6.52 -9.01 -4.70
CA VAL A 268 -7.75 -9.80 -4.55
C VAL A 268 -8.96 -8.87 -4.69
N GLU A 269 -9.74 -9.05 -5.74
CA GLU A 269 -10.92 -8.21 -6.06
C GLU A 269 -12.23 -8.85 -5.60
N GLY A 270 -12.29 -10.18 -5.57
CA GLY A 270 -13.50 -10.92 -5.24
C GLY A 270 -13.20 -12.21 -4.50
N LEU A 271 -14.08 -12.58 -3.57
CA LEU A 271 -14.00 -13.82 -2.81
C LEU A 271 -15.41 -14.36 -2.55
N VAL A 272 -15.63 -15.61 -2.94
CA VAL A 272 -16.87 -16.35 -2.70
C VAL A 272 -16.51 -17.73 -2.18
N CYS A 273 -17.03 -18.06 -1.00
CA CYS A 273 -16.88 -19.37 -0.39
C CYS A 273 -18.23 -20.09 -0.40
N ASP A 274 -18.24 -21.32 -0.89
CA ASP A 274 -19.40 -22.21 -0.92
C ASP A 274 -19.09 -23.51 -0.15
N GLU A 275 -20.04 -24.45 -0.10
CA GLU A 275 -19.97 -25.69 0.69
C GLU A 275 -18.82 -26.64 0.30
N SER A 276 -18.17 -26.47 -0.85
CA SER A 276 -17.06 -27.33 -1.28
C SER A 276 -16.03 -26.64 -2.17
N LEU A 277 -16.18 -25.34 -2.40
CA LEU A 277 -15.28 -24.59 -3.26
C LEU A 277 -15.03 -23.19 -2.73
N VAL A 278 -13.84 -22.69 -3.02
CA VAL A 278 -13.48 -21.28 -2.88
C VAL A 278 -13.25 -20.73 -4.27
N LYS A 279 -13.94 -19.65 -4.60
CA LYS A 279 -13.71 -18.87 -5.82
C LYS A 279 -13.11 -17.52 -5.43
N ILE A 280 -11.97 -17.22 -6.03
CA ILE A 280 -11.24 -15.96 -5.86
C ILE A 280 -11.15 -15.28 -7.22
N GLU A 281 -11.43 -13.99 -7.24
CA GLU A 281 -11.15 -13.12 -8.38
C GLU A 281 -9.91 -12.31 -8.03
N VAL A 282 -8.85 -12.50 -8.81
CA VAL A 282 -7.58 -11.80 -8.64
C VAL A 282 -7.27 -11.00 -9.89
N LYS A 283 -6.76 -9.79 -9.68
CA LYS A 283 -6.29 -8.94 -10.76
C LYS A 283 -4.79 -9.12 -10.90
N GLU A 284 -4.33 -9.34 -12.13
CA GLU A 284 -2.95 -9.63 -12.54
C GLU A 284 -2.57 -11.11 -12.59
N GLY A 285 -1.58 -11.43 -13.44
CA GLY A 285 -0.92 -12.72 -13.48
C GLY A 285 0.29 -12.80 -12.54
N GLY A 286 0.71 -14.02 -12.21
CA GLY A 286 1.85 -14.29 -11.34
C GLY A 286 1.54 -15.36 -10.30
N LYS A 287 2.32 -15.36 -9.23
CA LYS A 287 2.26 -16.37 -8.19
C LYS A 287 1.20 -16.03 -7.15
N PHE A 288 0.04 -16.65 -7.26
CA PHE A 288 -1.02 -16.54 -6.24
C PHE A 288 -0.69 -17.39 -5.02
N LEU A 289 -0.83 -16.78 -3.84
CA LEU A 289 -0.64 -17.41 -2.55
C LEU A 289 -1.95 -17.40 -1.74
N ALA A 290 -2.23 -18.52 -1.09
CA ALA A 290 -3.22 -18.63 -0.03
C ALA A 290 -2.67 -19.51 1.11
N TYR A 291 -3.30 -19.39 2.27
CA TYR A 291 -3.23 -20.41 3.32
C TYR A 291 -4.39 -21.40 3.14
N SER A 292 -4.11 -22.69 3.33
CA SER A 292 -5.11 -23.75 3.40
C SER A 292 -4.67 -24.82 4.41
N SER A 293 -5.53 -25.16 5.38
CA SER A 293 -5.23 -26.22 6.36
C SER A 293 -5.18 -27.62 5.77
N GLU A 294 -5.79 -27.81 4.60
CA GLU A 294 -5.82 -29.08 3.88
C GLU A 294 -5.48 -28.86 2.40
N ALA A 295 -4.96 -29.89 1.74
CA ALA A 295 -4.71 -29.86 0.32
C ALA A 295 -6.04 -29.83 -0.46
N PRO A 296 -6.24 -28.89 -1.41
CA PRO A 296 -7.37 -28.95 -2.32
C PRO A 296 -7.36 -30.24 -3.14
N LYS A 297 -8.53 -30.80 -3.44
CA LYS A 297 -8.67 -31.90 -4.41
C LYS A 297 -8.34 -31.45 -5.83
N LYS A 298 -8.61 -30.18 -6.13
CA LYS A 298 -8.43 -29.60 -7.47
C LYS A 298 -8.28 -28.07 -7.39
N ALA A 299 -7.40 -27.53 -8.23
CA ALA A 299 -7.34 -26.10 -8.54
C ALA A 299 -7.72 -25.85 -10.01
N CYS A 300 -8.42 -24.75 -10.26
CA CYS A 300 -8.71 -24.27 -11.60
C CYS A 300 -8.37 -22.78 -11.72
N VAL A 301 -7.76 -22.37 -12.83
CA VAL A 301 -7.55 -20.97 -13.19
C VAL A 301 -8.28 -20.71 -14.50
N ASN A 302 -9.18 -19.74 -14.52
CA ASN A 302 -10.00 -19.37 -15.69
C ASN A 302 -10.75 -20.57 -16.31
N GLY A 303 -11.25 -21.47 -15.46
CA GLY A 303 -11.98 -22.67 -15.85
C GLY A 303 -11.12 -23.85 -16.33
N GLN A 304 -9.81 -23.67 -16.43
CA GLN A 304 -8.86 -24.73 -16.78
C GLN A 304 -8.23 -25.33 -15.53
N VAL A 305 -7.94 -26.63 -15.54
CA VAL A 305 -7.27 -27.29 -14.41
C VAL A 305 -5.83 -26.80 -14.31
N ALA A 306 -5.45 -26.31 -13.14
CA ALA A 306 -4.11 -25.79 -12.87
C ALA A 306 -3.38 -26.71 -11.89
N ALA A 307 -2.06 -26.82 -12.07
CA ALA A 307 -1.19 -27.42 -11.06
C ALA A 307 -1.06 -26.45 -9.88
N PHE A 308 -1.03 -26.99 -8.67
CA PHE A 308 -0.79 -26.21 -7.45
C PHE A 308 0.27 -26.91 -6.60
N ASP A 309 0.94 -26.13 -5.77
CA ASP A 309 1.87 -26.62 -4.75
C ASP A 309 1.24 -26.37 -3.37
N TRP A 310 1.20 -27.39 -2.52
CA TRP A 310 0.66 -27.30 -1.16
C TRP A 310 1.64 -27.90 -0.17
N SER A 311 1.92 -27.15 0.89
CA SER A 311 2.82 -27.54 1.97
C SER A 311 2.02 -27.90 3.23
N GLU A 312 2.21 -29.13 3.71
CA GLU A 312 1.60 -29.61 4.97
C GLU A 312 2.20 -28.92 6.21
N GLU A 313 3.43 -28.39 6.10
CA GLU A 313 4.16 -27.80 7.24
C GLU A 313 3.59 -26.43 7.66
N ASP A 314 3.29 -25.57 6.69
CA ASP A 314 2.86 -24.18 6.91
C ASP A 314 1.51 -23.85 6.25
N GLY A 315 0.86 -24.82 5.61
CA GLY A 315 -0.42 -24.66 4.91
C GLY A 315 -0.32 -23.78 3.67
N ARG A 316 0.89 -23.51 3.17
CA ARG A 316 1.12 -22.66 2.00
C ARG A 316 0.54 -23.32 0.75
N LEU A 317 -0.40 -22.64 0.09
CA LEU A 317 -1.01 -23.07 -1.16
C LEU A 317 -0.66 -22.07 -2.27
N VAL A 318 0.00 -22.55 -3.32
CA VAL A 318 0.48 -21.72 -4.43
C VAL A 318 -0.07 -22.23 -5.75
N VAL A 319 -0.52 -21.31 -6.60
CA VAL A 319 -0.90 -21.59 -7.99
C VAL A 319 -0.41 -20.45 -8.89
N GLU A 320 0.09 -20.81 -10.08
CA GLU A 320 0.43 -19.82 -11.11
C GLU A 320 -0.84 -19.33 -11.80
N VAL A 321 -0.97 -18.02 -11.93
CA VAL A 321 -2.11 -17.36 -12.55
C VAL A 321 -1.65 -16.64 -13.80
N ASP A 322 -2.29 -16.92 -14.92
CA ASP A 322 -2.02 -16.21 -16.17
C ASP A 322 -2.79 -14.88 -16.23
N TRP A 323 -2.20 -13.88 -16.88
CA TRP A 323 -2.89 -12.63 -17.22
C TRP A 323 -4.02 -12.89 -18.21
N CYS A 324 -5.23 -12.37 -17.92
CA CYS A 324 -6.39 -12.50 -18.79
C CYS A 324 -6.84 -11.13 -19.32
N GLU A 325 -6.37 -10.75 -20.52
CA GLU A 325 -6.70 -9.47 -21.16
C GLU A 325 -8.21 -9.33 -21.43
N ASP A 326 -8.87 -10.41 -21.86
CA ASP A 326 -10.30 -10.45 -22.21
C ASP A 326 -11.24 -10.12 -21.03
N LEU A 327 -10.77 -10.27 -19.79
CA LEU A 327 -11.52 -10.00 -18.56
C LEU A 327 -11.00 -8.77 -17.81
N GLY A 328 -10.31 -7.86 -18.52
CA GLY A 328 -9.76 -6.64 -17.91
C GLY A 328 -8.67 -6.93 -16.89
N GLY A 329 -7.93 -8.03 -17.07
CA GLY A 329 -6.85 -8.45 -16.17
C GLY A 329 -7.29 -9.29 -14.98
N ILE A 330 -8.59 -9.61 -14.86
CA ILE A 330 -9.13 -10.39 -13.74
C ILE A 330 -9.15 -11.87 -14.11
N SER A 331 -8.48 -12.67 -13.28
CA SER A 331 -8.45 -14.14 -13.36
C SER A 331 -9.27 -14.76 -12.24
N ASN A 332 -9.98 -15.84 -12.56
CA ASN A 332 -10.79 -16.60 -11.59
C ASN A 332 -9.99 -17.83 -11.13
N VAL A 333 -9.61 -17.85 -9.85
CA VAL A 333 -8.93 -18.97 -9.19
C VAL A 333 -9.96 -19.73 -8.37
N ILE A 334 -10.08 -21.04 -8.59
CA ILE A 334 -11.05 -21.89 -7.88
C ILE A 334 -10.31 -23.05 -7.24
N PHE A 335 -10.52 -23.27 -5.94
CA PHE A 335 -10.09 -24.46 -5.22
C PHE A 335 -11.31 -25.29 -4.83
N VAL A 336 -11.23 -26.60 -5.03
CA VAL A 336 -12.28 -27.56 -4.65
C VAL A 336 -11.74 -28.46 -3.54
N PHE A 337 -12.48 -28.57 -2.45
CA PHE A 337 -12.08 -29.30 -1.24
C PHE A 337 -12.80 -30.62 -1.05
#